data_AF-X1RPF8-F1
#
_entry.id   AF-X1RPF8-F1
#
_cell.length_a   1.000
_cell.length_b   1.000
_cell.length_c   1.000
_cell.angle_alpha   90.00
_cell.angle_beta   90.00
_cell.angle_gamma   90.00
#
_symmetry.space_group_name_H-M   'P 1'
#
loop_
_entity.id
_entity.type
_entity.pdbx_description
1 polymer ?
#
loop_
_entity_poly.entity_id
_entity_poly.type
_entity_poly.pdbx_seq_one_letter_code
_entity_poly.pdbx_strand_id
1 'polypeptide(L)'
;MELFTDEMFKNTIVVTVSFTLISVALEFLVGLGLALIFTLNVKAERLIISLLIAPMVVAPVAAGLLWGSMYNAEFGIISYFLDRLFG
;
A
#
# COMPACT_ATOMS: atom_id res chain seq x y z
N MET A 1 23.15 -27.33 0.74
CA MET A 1 21.86 -27.78 1.31
C MET A 1 21.54 -27.12 2.66
N GLU A 2 22.28 -26.11 3.11
CA GLU A 2 22.00 -25.44 4.41
C GLU A 2 20.97 -24.29 4.31
N LEU A 3 20.76 -23.72 3.12
CA LEU A 3 19.80 -22.62 2.90
C LEU A 3 18.36 -23.01 3.24
N PHE A 4 17.96 -24.27 3.00
CA PHE A 4 16.60 -24.74 3.29
C PHE A 4 16.40 -25.15 4.76
N THR A 5 17.47 -25.22 5.54
CA THR A 5 17.45 -25.61 6.94
C THR A 5 17.51 -24.40 7.88
N ASP A 6 18.03 -23.28 7.39
CA ASP A 6 18.09 -22.01 8.09
C ASP A 6 16.69 -21.47 8.43
N GLU A 7 16.42 -21.28 9.72
CA GLU A 7 15.16 -20.73 10.21
C GLU A 7 14.91 -19.29 9.72
N MET A 8 15.97 -18.50 9.54
CA MET A 8 15.87 -17.14 9.02
C MET A 8 15.38 -17.14 7.57
N PHE A 9 15.85 -18.09 6.75
CA PHE A 9 15.41 -18.22 5.36
C PHE A 9 13.93 -18.63 5.28
N LYS A 10 13.51 -19.60 6.10
CA LYS A 10 12.10 -20.01 6.19
C LYS A 10 11.19 -18.85 6.62
N ASN A 11 11.60 -18.10 7.64
CA ASN A 11 10.84 -16.93 8.10
C ASN A 11 10.72 -15.86 7.01
N THR A 12 11.81 -15.57 6.30
CA THR A 12 11.81 -14.58 5.21
C THR A 12 10.85 -14.97 4.09
N ILE A 13 10.80 -16.26 3.72
CA ILE A 13 9.85 -16.76 2.72
C ILE A 13 8.42 -16.56 3.20
N VAL A 14 8.12 -16.97 4.45
CA VAL A 14 6.77 -16.86 5.01
C VAL A 14 6.31 -15.40 5.03
N VAL A 15 7.17 -14.47 5.49
CA VAL A 15 6.86 -13.04 5.51
C VAL A 15 6.63 -12.51 4.09
N THR A 16 7.51 -12.83 3.14
CA THR A 16 7.39 -12.32 1.76
C THR A 16 6.13 -12.84 1.07
N VAL A 17 5.84 -14.14 1.21
CA VAL A 17 4.67 -14.77 0.60
C VAL A 17 3.39 -14.24 1.23
N SER A 18 3.30 -14.17 2.56
CA SER A 18 2.12 -13.64 3.24
C SER A 18 1.89 -12.16 2.92
N PHE A 19 2.93 -11.34 2.94
CA PHE A 19 2.87 -9.94 2.54
C PHE A 19 2.36 -9.78 1.10
N THR A 20 2.92 -10.54 0.16
CA THR A 20 2.54 -10.47 -1.26
C THR A 20 1.08 -10.90 -1.46
N LEU A 21 0.68 -12.04 -0.88
CA LEU A 21 -0.69 -12.56 -1.03
C LEU A 21 -1.72 -11.58 -0.46
N ILE A 22 -1.49 -11.04 0.74
CA ILE A 22 -2.40 -10.09 1.37
C ILE A 22 -2.47 -8.80 0.56
N SER A 23 -1.33 -8.25 0.15
CA SER A 23 -1.27 -7.00 -0.61
C SER A 23 -1.97 -7.13 -1.96
N VAL A 24 -1.65 -8.17 -2.73
CA VAL A 24 -2.27 -8.42 -4.04
C VAL A 24 -3.77 -8.69 -3.91
N ALA A 25 -4.20 -9.44 -2.89
CA ALA A 25 -5.62 -9.69 -2.67
C ALA A 25 -6.39 -8.39 -2.38
N LEU A 26 -5.83 -7.51 -1.53
CA LEU A 26 -6.44 -6.22 -1.23
C LEU A 26 -6.48 -5.30 -2.46
N GLU A 27 -5.36 -5.19 -3.18
CA GLU A 27 -5.28 -4.41 -4.43
C GLU A 27 -6.29 -4.90 -5.47
N PHE A 28 -6.42 -6.22 -5.63
CA PHE A 28 -7.37 -6.82 -6.56
C PHE A 28 -8.81 -6.51 -6.18
N LEU A 29 -9.17 -6.65 -4.90
CA LEU A 29 -10.53 -6.37 -4.43
C LEU A 29 -10.89 -4.88 -4.61
N VAL A 30 -9.96 -3.97 -4.31
CA VAL A 30 -10.15 -2.53 -4.54
C VAL A 30 -10.29 -2.23 -6.03
N GLY A 31 -9.39 -2.76 -6.86
CA GLY A 31 -9.44 -2.58 -8.32
C GLY A 31 -10.73 -3.12 -8.95
N LEU A 32 -11.18 -4.30 -8.51
CA LEU A 32 -12.44 -4.90 -8.94
C LEU A 32 -13.64 -4.04 -8.51
N GLY A 33 -13.66 -3.56 -7.25
CA GLY A 33 -14.71 -2.67 -6.76
C GLY A 33 -14.80 -1.38 -7.58
N LEU A 34 -13.65 -0.75 -7.88
CA LEU A 34 -13.58 0.44 -8.72
C LEU A 34 -14.06 0.16 -10.16
N ALA A 35 -13.67 -0.96 -10.75
CA ALA A 35 -14.10 -1.35 -12.10
C ALA A 35 -15.64 -1.53 -12.19
N LEU A 36 -16.24 -2.15 -11.18
CA LEU A 36 -17.70 -2.29 -11.10
C LEU A 36 -18.40 -0.93 -10.98
N ILE A 37 -17.85 -0.02 -10.17
CA ILE A 37 -18.38 1.35 -10.03
C ILE A 37 -18.30 2.10 -11.37
N PHE A 38 -17.21 1.98 -12.12
CA PHE A 38 -17.06 2.69 -13.40
C PHE A 38 -18.00 2.19 -14.49
N THR A 39 -18.45 0.93 -14.40
CA THR A 39 -19.47 0.39 -15.30
C THR A 39 -20.81 1.15 -15.20
N LEU A 40 -21.04 1.92 -14.13
CA LEU A 40 -22.24 2.74 -13.93
C LEU A 40 -22.20 4.11 -14.62
N ASN A 41 -21.34 4.33 -15.63
CA ASN A 41 -21.15 5.60 -16.36
C ASN A 41 -20.79 6.78 -15.42
N VAL A 42 -19.72 6.63 -14.65
CA VAL A 42 -19.24 7.67 -13.73
C VAL A 42 -18.72 8.87 -14.51
N LYS A 43 -19.37 10.03 -14.34
CA LYS A 43 -19.02 11.29 -15.02
C LYS A 43 -17.55 11.73 -14.83
N ALA A 44 -16.92 11.30 -13.74
CA ALA A 44 -15.54 11.66 -13.37
C ALA A 44 -14.51 10.55 -13.59
N GLU A 45 -14.84 9.48 -14.32
CA GLU A 45 -13.97 8.32 -14.57
C GLU A 45 -12.53 8.72 -14.95
N ARG A 46 -12.38 9.62 -15.93
CA ARG A 46 -11.06 10.07 -16.41
C ARG A 46 -10.20 10.72 -15.31
N LEU A 47 -10.82 11.49 -14.42
CA LEU A 47 -10.11 12.14 -13.31
C LEU A 47 -9.68 11.10 -12.27
N ILE A 48 -10.57 10.16 -11.94
CA ILE A 48 -10.29 9.12 -10.95
C ILE A 48 -9.17 8.21 -11.44
N ILE A 49 -9.22 7.75 -12.69
CA ILE A 49 -8.13 6.96 -13.31
C ILE A 49 -6.80 7.72 -13.25
N SER A 50 -6.80 9.03 -13.55
CA SER A 50 -5.57 9.84 -13.50
C SER A 50 -4.98 9.92 -12.09
N LEU A 51 -5.83 10.08 -11.07
CA LEU A 51 -5.41 10.11 -9.67
C LEU A 51 -4.91 8.74 -9.19
N LEU A 52 -5.50 7.64 -9.66
CA LEU A 52 -5.06 6.28 -9.34
C LEU A 52 -3.71 5.94 -9.98
N ILE A 53 -3.43 6.45 -11.18
CA ILE A 53 -2.16 6.22 -11.88
C ILE A 53 -1.03 7.08 -11.31
N ALA A 54 -1.31 8.30 -10.86
CA ALA A 54 -0.30 9.21 -10.32
C ALA A 54 0.67 8.57 -9.30
N PRO A 55 0.22 7.85 -8.25
CA PRO A 55 1.12 7.22 -7.29
C PRO A 55 1.89 6.03 -7.88
N MET A 56 1.37 5.34 -8.91
CA MET A 56 2.07 4.19 -9.52
C MET A 56 3.36 4.60 -10.24
N VAL A 57 3.46 5.86 -10.66
CA VAL A 57 4.67 6.39 -11.31
C VAL A 57 5.75 6.82 -10.30
N VAL A 58 5.38 6.96 -9.02
CA VAL A 58 6.33 7.33 -7.97
C VAL A 58 7.30 6.18 -7.72
N ALA A 59 8.61 6.49 -7.68
CA ALA A 59 9.62 5.50 -7.40
C ALA A 59 9.40 4.86 -6.00
N PRO A 60 9.53 3.53 -5.85
CA PRO A 60 9.28 2.86 -4.57
C PRO A 60 10.08 3.44 -3.40
N VAL A 61 11.33 3.85 -3.65
CA VAL A 61 12.19 4.49 -2.64
C VAL A 61 11.61 5.83 -2.19
N ALA A 62 11.13 6.67 -3.11
CA ALA A 62 10.52 7.95 -2.77
C ALA A 62 9.22 7.76 -1.99
N ALA A 63 8.39 6.80 -2.40
CA ALA A 63 7.18 6.43 -1.66
C ALA A 63 7.52 6.03 -0.22
N GLY A 64 8.54 5.18 -0.02
CA GLY A 64 9.01 4.77 1.31
C GLY A 64 9.46 5.95 2.17
N LEU A 65 10.20 6.91 1.60
CA LEU A 65 10.64 8.11 2.32
C LEU A 65 9.48 9.04 2.70
N LEU A 66 8.51 9.22 1.80
CA LEU A 66 7.31 10.02 2.07
C LEU A 66 6.51 9.42 3.22
N TRP A 67 6.25 8.12 3.17
CA TRP A 67 5.57 7.41 4.25
C TRP A 67 6.34 7.48 5.56
N GLY A 68 7.65 7.23 5.54
CA GLY A 68 8.50 7.35 6.73
C GLY A 68 8.47 8.75 7.35
N SER A 69 8.47 9.79 6.53
CA SER A 69 8.32 11.18 6.97
C SER A 69 6.93 11.46 7.56
N MET A 70 5.87 10.96 6.93
CA MET A 70 4.49 11.13 7.41
C MET A 70 4.22 10.43 8.74
N TYR A 71 4.91 9.31 9.01
CA TYR A 71 4.87 8.58 10.29
C TYR A 71 5.86 9.12 11.33
N ASN A 72 6.61 10.20 11.05
CA ASN A 72 7.50 10.80 12.03
C ASN A 72 6.73 11.27 13.27
N ALA A 73 7.24 11.02 14.47
CA ALA A 73 6.52 11.30 15.70
C ALA A 73 6.48 12.80 16.07
N GLU A 74 7.44 13.61 15.61
CA GLU A 74 7.52 15.04 15.97
C GLU A 74 6.74 15.93 15.01
N PHE A 75 6.85 15.68 13.70
CA PHE A 75 6.26 16.54 12.66
C PHE A 75 5.43 15.76 11.62
N GLY A 76 5.22 14.46 11.83
CA GLY A 76 4.48 13.62 10.88
C GLY A 76 2.99 13.90 10.92
N ILE A 77 2.40 14.09 9.73
CA ILE A 77 0.96 14.34 9.58
C ILE A 77 0.14 13.19 10.15
N ILE A 78 0.58 11.93 9.98
CA ILE A 78 -0.18 10.77 10.45
C ILE A 78 -0.16 10.73 11.99
N SER A 79 1.00 10.94 12.59
CA SER A 79 1.16 11.00 14.05
C SER A 79 0.29 12.11 14.66
N TYR A 80 0.25 13.30 14.04
CA TYR A 80 -0.61 14.41 14.48
C TYR A 80 -2.10 14.04 14.46
N PHE A 81 -2.59 13.41 13.38
CA PHE A 81 -3.99 13.01 13.30
C PHE A 81 -4.33 11.85 14.25
N LEU A 82 -3.40 10.90 14.44
CA LEU A 82 -3.57 9.82 15.40
C LEU A 82 -3.66 10.34 16.84
N ASP A 83 -2.75 11.23 17.23
CA ASP A 83 -2.77 11.87 18.56
C ASP A 83 -4.06 12.66 18.76
N ARG A 84 -4.53 13.39 17.74
CA ARG A 84 -5.78 14.13 17.81
C ARG A 84 -7.04 13.27 17.88
N LEU A 85 -7.01 12.06 17.31
CA LEU A 85 -8.17 11.16 17.28
C LEU A 85 -8.28 10.30 18.54
N PHE A 86 -7.13 9.90 19.11
CA PHE A 86 -7.06 8.97 20.25
C PHE A 86 -6.63 9.63 21.57
N GLY A 87 -6.17 10.88 21.55
CA GLY A 87 -5.86 11.72 22.72
C GLY A 87 -6.96 12.72 23.04
#